data_AF-T1HST4-F1
#
_entry.id   AF-T1HST4-F1
#
_cell.length_a   1.000
_cell.length_b   1.000
_cell.length_c   1.000
_cell.angle_alpha   90.00
_cell.angle_beta   90.00
_cell.angle_gamma   90.00
#
_symmetry.space_group_name_H-M   'P 1'
#
loop_
_entity.id
_entity.type
_entity.pdbx_description
1 polymer ?
#
loop_
_entity_poly.entity_id
_entity_poly.type
_entity_poly.pdbx_seq_one_letter_code
_entity_poly.pdbx_strand_id
1 'polypeptide(L)'
;MIIVLWLQVKENVTYMRGNVTEDIWQLTQDMDVLHQVNWTNKTTQRLREFENDLVLAIKKAGWDGDEDTQVLQWTFAGSLFYSIIVITTIGE
;
A
#
# COMPACT_ATOMS: atom_id res chain seq x y z
N MET A 1 -19.45 -8.11 0.00
CA MET A 1 -18.68 -8.15 1.26
C MET A 1 -17.17 -8.12 0.99
N ILE A 2 -16.61 -9.03 0.18
CA ILE A 2 -15.17 -9.05 -0.13
C ILE A 2 -14.69 -7.81 -0.93
N ILE A 3 -15.45 -7.37 -1.94
CA ILE A 3 -15.09 -6.18 -2.75
C ILE A 3 -15.03 -4.89 -1.90
N VAL A 4 -15.92 -4.76 -0.91
CA VAL A 4 -15.96 -3.60 -0.02
C VAL A 4 -14.74 -3.57 0.89
N LEU A 5 -14.35 -4.73 1.46
CA LEU A 5 -13.14 -4.87 2.26
C LEU A 5 -11.88 -4.49 1.45
N TRP A 6 -11.82 -4.90 0.18
CA TRP A 6 -10.71 -4.56 -0.72
C TRP A 6 -10.59 -3.06 -1.00
N LEU A 7 -11.71 -2.40 -1.28
CA LEU A 7 -11.73 -0.95 -1.48
C LEU A 7 -11.27 -0.21 -0.22
N GLN A 8 -11.73 -0.65 0.96
CA GLN A 8 -11.31 -0.08 2.24
C GLN A 8 -9.80 -0.23 2.47
N VAL A 9 -9.20 -1.35 2.06
CA VAL A 9 -7.76 -1.56 2.17
C VAL A 9 -7.00 -0.63 1.23
N LYS A 10 -7.44 -0.48 -0.03
CA LYS A 10 -6.81 0.44 -0.99
C LYS A 10 -6.89 1.90 -0.51
N GLU A 11 -8.06 2.36 -0.08
CA GLU A 11 -8.25 3.71 0.47
C GLU A 11 -7.38 3.95 1.71
N ASN A 12 -7.29 2.96 2.61
CA ASN A 12 -6.46 3.07 3.81
C ASN A 12 -4.98 3.22 3.45
N VAL A 13 -4.47 2.48 2.47
CA VAL A 13 -3.06 2.59 2.04
C VAL A 13 -2.80 3.95 1.38
N THR A 14 -3.70 4.42 0.53
CA THR A 14 -3.59 5.76 -0.07
C THR A 14 -3.59 6.86 1.00
N TYR A 15 -4.45 6.75 2.02
CA TYR A 15 -4.49 7.67 3.15
C TYR A 15 -3.19 7.63 3.97
N MET A 16 -2.69 6.44 4.31
CA MET A 16 -1.42 6.28 5.04
C MET A 16 -0.25 6.95 4.30
N ARG A 17 -0.16 6.77 2.98
CA ARG A 17 0.86 7.44 2.16
C ARG A 17 0.71 8.96 2.17
N GLY A 18 -0.52 9.46 2.10
CA GLY A 18 -0.82 10.89 2.22
C GLY A 18 -0.34 11.46 3.55
N ASN A 19 -0.66 10.80 4.66
CA ASN A 19 -0.22 11.20 5.99
C ASN A 19 1.31 11.23 6.13
N VAL A 20 2.01 10.22 5.60
CA VAL A 20 3.48 10.19 5.66
C VAL A 20 4.09 11.34 4.87
N THR A 21 3.51 11.67 3.72
CA THR A 21 3.95 12.80 2.91
C THR A 21 3.76 14.12 3.66
N GLU A 22 2.60 14.29 4.30
CA GLU A 22 2.31 15.46 5.13
C GLU A 22 3.22 15.54 6.37
N ASP A 23 3.46 14.43 7.07
CA ASP A 23 4.37 14.36 8.21
C ASP A 23 5.80 14.79 7.82
N ILE A 24 6.29 14.32 6.67
CA ILE A 24 7.61 14.71 6.16
C ILE A 24 7.62 16.19 5.77
N TRP A 25 6.54 16.69 5.15
CA TRP A 25 6.39 18.09 4.81
C TRP A 25 6.42 18.98 6.06
N GLN A 26 5.65 18.64 7.10
CA GLN A 26 5.66 19.35 8.38
C GLN A 26 7.05 19.30 9.05
N LEU A 27 7.71 18.14 9.03
CA LEU A 27 9.09 18.01 9.50
C LEU A 27 10.07 18.94 8.75
N THR A 28 9.83 19.24 7.47
CA THR A 28 10.63 20.23 6.75
C THR A 28 10.28 21.67 7.11
N GLN A 29 8.99 21.96 7.37
CA GLN A 29 8.55 23.32 7.71
C GLN A 29 8.93 23.73 9.14
N ASP A 30 8.96 22.80 10.09
CA ASP A 30 9.30 23.05 11.49
C ASP A 30 10.79 23.35 11.72
N MET A 31 11.64 23.16 10.71
CA MET A 31 13.08 23.41 10.81
C MET A 31 13.43 24.80 10.26
N ASP A 32 13.81 25.73 11.14
CA ASP A 32 14.33 27.07 10.75
C ASP A 32 15.55 26.97 9.80
N VAL A 33 16.39 25.95 9.99
CA VAL A 33 17.50 25.59 9.12
C VAL A 33 17.52 24.08 8.91
N LEU A 34 17.52 23.65 7.65
CA LEU A 34 17.52 22.24 7.30
C LEU A 34 18.90 21.60 7.58
N HIS A 35 19.02 20.98 8.76
CA HIS A 35 20.17 20.15 9.09
C HIS A 35 20.01 18.76 8.46
N GLN A 36 20.66 18.54 7.32
CA GLN A 36 20.54 17.32 6.51
C GLN A 36 20.61 16.03 7.33
N VAL A 37 21.59 15.88 8.22
CA VAL A 37 21.76 14.64 9.01
C VAL A 37 20.56 14.39 9.93
N ASN A 38 20.09 15.44 10.62
CA ASN A 38 18.95 15.34 11.54
C ASN A 38 17.65 15.09 10.77
N TRP A 39 17.47 15.78 9.64
CA TRP A 39 16.32 15.59 8.77
C TRP A 39 16.28 14.19 8.16
N THR A 40 17.40 13.71 7.62
CA THR A 40 17.51 12.37 7.04
C THR A 40 17.21 11.30 8.08
N ASN A 41 17.72 11.43 9.31
CA ASN A 41 17.43 10.48 10.38
C ASN A 41 15.94 10.44 10.74
N LYS A 42 15.31 11.61 10.94
CA LYS A 42 13.88 11.71 11.27
C LYS A 42 13.00 11.18 10.15
N THR A 43 13.30 11.56 8.91
CA THR A 43 12.57 11.13 7.71
C THR A 43 12.71 9.62 7.50
N THR A 44 13.92 9.08 7.67
CA THR A 44 14.19 7.63 7.58
C THR A 44 13.43 6.85 8.65
N GLN A 45 13.35 7.38 9.87
CA GLN A 45 12.55 6.76 10.94
C GLN A 45 11.07 6.71 10.56
N ARG A 46 10.48 7.83 10.12
CA ARG A 46 9.06 7.87 9.70
C ARG A 46 8.77 6.96 8.50
N LEU A 47 9.68 6.88 7.54
CA LEU A 47 9.58 5.95 6.42
C LEU A 47 9.59 4.48 6.87
N ARG A 48 10.41 4.11 7.87
CA ARG A 48 10.42 2.75 8.43
C ARG A 48 9.12 2.40 9.15
N GLU A 49 8.53 3.36 9.86
CA GLU A 49 7.22 3.17 10.50
C GLU A 49 6.14 2.89 9.43
N PHE A 50 6.11 3.69 8.36
CA PHE A 50 5.23 3.45 7.22
C PHE A 50 5.47 2.10 6.55
N GLU A 51 6.72 1.69 6.35
CA GLU A 51 7.06 0.39 5.76
C GLU A 51 6.50 -0.77 6.60
N ASN A 52 6.55 -0.68 7.92
CA ASN A 52 5.97 -1.68 8.81
C ASN A 52 4.44 -1.75 8.67
N ASP A 53 3.77 -0.60 8.61
CA ASP A 53 2.32 -0.51 8.41
C ASP A 53 1.92 -1.07 7.04
N LEU A 54 2.72 -0.81 6.01
CA LEU A 54 2.54 -1.34 4.67
C LEU A 54 2.66 -2.88 4.65
N VAL A 55 3.70 -3.43 5.28
CA VAL A 55 3.89 -4.89 5.39
C VAL A 55 2.74 -5.54 6.15
N LEU A 56 2.19 -4.88 7.17
CA LEU A 56 0.99 -5.34 7.86
C LEU A 56 -0.24 -5.34 6.94
N ALA A 57 -0.41 -4.30 6.12
CA ALA A 57 -1.50 -4.22 5.13
C ALA A 57 -1.40 -5.35 4.08
N ILE A 58 -0.20 -5.65 3.58
CA ILE A 58 0.04 -6.77 2.64
C ILE A 58 -0.30 -8.11 3.32
N LYS A 59 0.31 -8.38 4.48
CA LYS A 59 0.22 -9.71 5.12
C LYS A 59 -1.14 -10.02 5.73
N LYS A 60 -1.83 -9.01 6.29
CA LYS A 60 -3.09 -9.22 7.02
C LYS A 60 -4.33 -8.82 6.22
N ALA A 61 -4.22 -7.76 5.43
CA ALA A 61 -5.37 -7.20 4.72
C ALA A 61 -5.40 -7.61 3.24
N GLY A 62 -4.36 -8.30 2.75
CA GLY A 62 -4.28 -8.82 1.40
C GLY A 62 -3.91 -7.78 0.36
N TRP A 63 -3.38 -6.62 0.74
CA TRP A 63 -3.02 -5.57 -0.22
C TRP A 63 -1.97 -6.07 -1.23
N ASP A 64 -2.19 -5.77 -2.51
CA ASP A 64 -1.44 -6.31 -3.64
C ASP A 64 -0.44 -5.33 -4.26
N GLY A 65 -0.29 -4.15 -3.66
CA GLY A 65 0.60 -3.10 -4.15
C GLY A 65 -0.05 -2.15 -5.16
N ASP A 66 -1.30 -2.41 -5.56
CA ASP A 66 -2.05 -1.55 -6.46
C ASP A 66 -3.04 -0.69 -5.66
N GLU A 67 -2.98 0.63 -5.88
CA GLU A 67 -3.85 1.60 -5.20
C GLU A 67 -5.00 2.09 -6.10
N ASP A 68 -5.05 1.65 -7.36
CA ASP A 68 -6.12 2.02 -8.27
C ASP A 68 -7.38 1.20 -7.93
N THR A 69 -8.41 1.89 -7.45
CA THR A 69 -9.69 1.28 -7.09
C THR A 69 -10.45 0.74 -8.30
N GLN A 70 -10.05 1.10 -9.53
CA GLN A 70 -10.65 0.61 -10.78
C GLN A 70 -10.04 -0.72 -11.26
N VAL A 71 -8.82 -1.05 -10.80
CA VAL A 71 -8.15 -2.31 -11.16
C VAL A 71 -8.69 -3.43 -10.28
N LEU A 72 -9.60 -4.22 -10.85
CA LEU A 72 -10.13 -5.43 -10.23
C LEU A 72 -9.12 -6.58 -10.34
N GLN A 73 -8.62 -7.07 -9.20
CA GLN A 73 -7.78 -8.27 -9.15
C GLN A 73 -8.44 -9.50 -9.80
N TRP A 74 -9.75 -9.67 -9.58
CA TRP A 74 -10.53 -10.80 -10.10
C TRP A 74 -11.61 -10.29 -11.05
N THR A 75 -11.22 -9.99 -12.28
CA THR A 75 -12.19 -9.79 -13.35
C THR A 75 -12.85 -11.13 -13.71
N PHE A 76 -14.06 -11.09 -14.27
CA PHE A 76 -14.75 -12.30 -14.75
C PHE A 76 -13.84 -13.13 -15.67
N ALA A 77 -13.18 -12.47 -16.62
CA ALA A 77 -12.20 -13.10 -17.51
C ALA A 77 -11.02 -13.72 -16.73
N GLY A 78 -10.45 -13.00 -15.75
CA GLY A 78 -9.36 -13.51 -14.90
C GLY A 78 -9.75 -14.73 -14.07
N SER A 79 -10.92 -14.70 -13.42
CA SER A 79 -11.44 -15.84 -12.65
C SER A 79 -11.78 -17.05 -13.52
N LEU A 80 -12.26 -16.81 -14.75
CA LEU A 80 -12.53 -17.86 -15.72
C LEU A 80 -11.24 -18.51 -16.23
N PHE A 81 -10.23 -17.70 -16.60
CA PHE A 81 -8.93 -18.20 -17.01
C PHE A 81 -8.26 -19.00 -15.88
N TYR A 82 -8.29 -18.50 -14.65
CA TYR A 82 -7.76 -19.25 -13.49
C TYR A 82 -8.48 -20.60 -13.31
N SER A 83 -9.81 -20.62 -13.42
CA SER A 83 -10.59 -21.86 -13.35
C SER A 83 -10.20 -22.86 -14.43
N ILE A 84 -9.98 -22.40 -15.67
CA ILE A 84 -9.54 -23.23 -16.79
C ILE A 84 -8.13 -23.77 -16.53
N ILE A 85 -7.18 -22.93 -16.10
CA ILE A 85 -5.79 -23.33 -15.83
C ILE A 85 -5.72 -24.42 -14.74
N VAL A 86 -6.51 -24.28 -13.67
CA VAL A 86 -6.59 -25.26 -12.59
C VAL A 86 -7.24 -26.56 -13.04
N ILE A 87 -8.40 -26.50 -13.73
CA ILE A 87 -9.12 -27.69 -14.21
C ILE A 87 -8.30 -28.44 -15.29
N THR A 88 -7.52 -27.71 -16.08
CA THR A 88 -6.62 -28.29 -17.09
C THR A 88 -5.29 -28.75 -16.50
N THR A 89 -5.05 -28.59 -15.20
CA THR A 89 -3.82 -28.99 -14.49
C THR A 89 -2.54 -28.35 -15.06
N ILE A 90 -2.66 -27.21 -15.76
CA ILE A 90 -1.51 -26.48 -16.30
C ILE A 90 -0.78 -25.70 -15.20
N GLY A 91 -1.49 -25.37 -14.12
CA GLY A 91 -0.99 -24.58 -12.99
C GLY A 91 -0.48 -25.38 -11.79
N GLU A 92 -0.33 -26.70 -11.89
CA GLU A 92 0.41 -27.53 -10.92
C GLU A 92 1.80 -27.90 -11.45
#